data_AF-B3SNT1-F1
#
_entry.id   AF-B3SNT1-F1
#
_cell.length_a   1.000
_cell.length_b   1.000
_cell.length_c   1.000
_cell.angle_alpha   90.00
_cell.angle_beta   90.00
_cell.angle_gamma   90.00
#
_symmetry.space_group_name_H-M   'P 1'
#
loop_
_entity.id
_entity.type
_entity.pdbx_description
1 polymer ?
#
loop_
_entity_poly.entity_id
_entity_poly.type
_entity_poly.pdbx_seq_one_letter_code
_entity_poly.pdbx_strand_id
1 'polypeptide(L)'
;TFIIRNSSDPKYLFALSVKTERGPTSVRIRYSRGLFQLDCEDHLKNKLPKCESAVGLVNFHIALSKSKVFKDCRWLEKSGSRDMPVYLTQPRRNQVPSLQHLCRLQVNSSLTDLHFPERSTRRLPLPTSMKTYLEDYPYTI
;
A
#
# COMPACT_ATOMS: atom_id res chain seq x y z
N THR A 1 0.56 3.26 -12.29
CA THR A 1 1.40 2.12 -11.85
C THR A 1 2.42 2.62 -10.85
N PHE A 2 2.89 1.78 -9.94
CA PHE A 2 3.88 2.18 -8.93
C PHE A 2 4.89 1.06 -8.63
N ILE A 3 6.02 1.41 -8.00
CA ILE A 3 7.00 0.49 -7.44
C ILE A 3 7.43 0.95 -6.05
N ILE A 4 7.73 0.00 -5.16
CA ILE A 4 8.52 0.25 -3.96
C ILE A 4 9.97 -0.11 -4.29
N ARG A 5 10.90 0.76 -3.91
CA ARG A 5 12.34 0.57 -4.12
C ARG A 5 13.11 1.12 -2.94
N ASN A 6 14.39 0.80 -2.85
CA ASN A 6 15.28 1.43 -1.89
C ASN A 6 15.38 2.94 -2.17
N SER A 7 15.39 3.72 -1.09
CA SER A 7 15.66 5.15 -1.17
C SER A 7 17.14 5.39 -1.44
N SER A 8 17.45 6.40 -2.25
CA SER A 8 18.83 6.88 -2.43
C SER A 8 19.26 7.85 -1.32
N ASP A 9 18.29 8.37 -0.55
CA ASP A 9 18.58 9.21 0.62
C ASP A 9 18.79 8.31 1.85
N PRO A 10 19.94 8.41 2.54
CA PRO A 10 20.27 7.55 3.68
C PRO A 10 19.35 7.73 4.89
N LYS A 11 18.57 8.81 4.96
CA LYS A 11 17.61 9.04 6.05
C LYS A 11 16.34 8.19 5.92
N TYR A 12 16.15 7.51 4.79
CA TYR A 12 14.94 6.75 4.48
C TYR A 12 15.31 5.36 3.96
N LEU A 13 14.54 4.34 4.33
CA LEU A 13 14.79 2.97 3.86
C LEU A 13 14.24 2.76 2.45
N PHE A 14 13.00 3.20 2.22
CA PHE A 14 12.28 2.95 0.98
C PHE A 14 11.75 4.23 0.35
N ALA A 15 11.46 4.14 -0.94
CA ALA A 15 10.75 5.14 -1.70
C ALA A 15 9.66 4.47 -2.55
N LEU A 16 8.50 5.11 -2.61
CA LEU A 16 7.39 4.76 -3.49
C LEU A 16 7.48 5.64 -4.73
N SER A 17 7.73 5.03 -5.89
CA SER A 17 7.73 5.74 -7.17
C SER A 17 6.45 5.43 -7.94
N VAL A 18 5.73 6.47 -8.36
CA VAL A 18 4.41 6.38 -8.98
C VAL A 18 4.47 7.05 -10.35
N LYS A 19 4.00 6.36 -11.39
CA LYS A 19 3.77 6.96 -12.70
C LYS A 19 2.48 7.74 -12.66
N THR A 20 2.57 9.04 -12.95
CA THR A 20 1.42 9.95 -13.06
C THR A 20 1.32 10.50 -14.49
N GLU A 21 0.23 11.19 -14.82
CA GLU A 21 0.04 11.83 -16.14
C GLU A 21 1.09 12.89 -16.44
N ARG A 22 1.57 13.60 -15.41
CA ARG A 22 2.58 14.65 -15.51
C ARG A 22 4.02 14.12 -15.46
N GLY A 23 4.17 12.80 -15.36
CA GLY A 23 5.46 12.12 -15.27
C GLY A 23 5.61 11.27 -14.00
N PRO A 24 6.74 10.56 -13.86
CA PRO A 24 7.02 9.78 -12.67
C PRO A 24 7.36 10.69 -11.49
N THR A 25 6.67 10.49 -10.37
CA THR A 25 7.00 11.13 -9.08
C THR A 25 7.44 10.06 -8.07
N SER A 26 8.15 10.48 -7.03
CA SER A 26 8.61 9.58 -5.98
C SER A 26 8.46 10.24 -4.63
N VAL A 27 7.91 9.49 -3.68
CA VAL A 27 7.83 9.91 -2.29
C VAL A 27 8.49 8.89 -1.39
N ARG A 28 9.14 9.38 -0.34
CA ARG A 28 9.95 8.58 0.57
C ARG A 28 9.05 7.92 1.60
N ILE A 29 9.47 6.77 2.11
CA ILE A 29 8.78 6.05 3.18
C ILE A 29 9.69 6.13 4.41
N ARG A 30 9.19 6.80 5.46
CA ARG A 30 9.85 6.91 6.76
C ARG A 30 9.57 5.66 7.57
N TYR A 31 10.58 5.19 8.30
CA TYR A 31 10.46 4.15 9.31
C TYR A 31 10.81 4.73 10.67
N SER A 32 9.91 4.61 11.64
CA SER A 32 10.13 5.12 13.00
C SER A 32 9.32 4.29 14.00
N ARG A 33 9.97 3.87 15.09
CA ARG A 33 9.34 3.10 16.19
C ARG A 33 8.56 1.87 15.70
N GLY A 34 9.12 1.11 14.75
CA GLY A 34 8.47 -0.09 14.21
C GLY A 34 7.43 0.16 13.11
N LEU A 35 7.14 1.42 12.77
CA LEU A 35 6.06 1.76 11.84
C LEU A 35 6.57 2.50 10.60
N PHE A 36 5.94 2.19 9.47
CA PHE A 36 6.11 2.82 8.16
C PHE A 36 5.07 3.91 7.94
N GLN A 37 5.52 5.03 7.38
CA GLN A 37 4.67 6.16 7.02
C GLN A 37 5.21 6.86 5.78
N LEU A 38 4.33 7.40 4.93
CA LEU A 38 4.75 8.26 3.82
C LEU A 38 5.36 9.57 4.33
N ASP A 39 6.40 10.02 3.65
CA ASP A 39 6.98 11.33 3.95
C ASP A 39 5.98 12.45 3.67
N CYS A 40 5.94 13.38 4.60
CA CYS A 40 4.91 14.42 4.70
C CYS A 40 5.41 15.55 5.60
N GLU A 41 4.73 16.69 5.50
CA GLU A 41 4.99 17.86 6.33
C GLU A 41 4.67 17.60 7.80
N ASP A 42 5.37 18.29 8.71
CA ASP A 42 5.33 18.03 10.15
C ASP A 42 3.92 18.06 10.73
N HIS A 43 3.07 18.97 10.27
CA HIS A 43 1.69 19.11 10.75
C HIS A 43 0.76 17.96 10.29
N LEU A 44 1.15 17.19 9.27
CA LEU A 44 0.40 16.01 8.77
C LEU A 44 0.92 14.70 9.35
N LYS A 45 2.12 14.67 9.94
CA LYS A 45 2.75 13.44 10.48
C LYS A 45 1.86 12.68 11.47
N ASN A 46 1.02 13.38 12.24
CA ASN A 46 0.11 12.75 13.20
C ASN A 46 -1.24 12.36 12.59
N LYS A 47 -1.60 12.91 11.42
CA LYS A 47 -2.87 12.63 10.73
C LYS A 47 -2.75 11.50 9.71
N LEU A 48 -1.54 11.26 9.19
CA LEU A 48 -1.29 10.23 8.19
C LEU A 48 -1.20 8.84 8.82
N PRO A 49 -1.67 7.81 8.10
CA PRO A 49 -1.65 6.43 8.58
C PRO A 49 -0.22 5.95 8.83
N LYS A 50 -0.06 5.16 9.89
CA LYS A 50 1.18 4.44 10.21
C LYS A 50 0.86 2.96 10.14
N CYS A 51 1.71 2.19 9.49
CA CYS A 51 1.49 0.76 9.28
C CYS A 51 2.73 -0.03 9.68
N GLU A 52 2.55 -1.25 10.17
CA GLU A 52 3.68 -2.11 10.57
C GLU A 52 4.52 -2.61 9.38
N SER A 53 3.95 -2.60 8.17
CA SER A 53 4.65 -2.99 6.95
C SER A 53 4.51 -1.94 5.84
N ALA A 54 5.54 -1.81 5.02
CA ALA A 54 5.52 -0.94 3.84
C ALA A 54 4.45 -1.38 2.82
N VAL A 55 4.21 -2.69 2.70
CA VAL A 55 3.15 -3.23 1.83
C VAL A 55 1.77 -2.88 2.38
N GLY A 56 1.58 -2.98 3.70
CA GLY A 56 0.34 -2.60 4.37
C GLY A 56 0.02 -1.11 4.20
N LEU A 57 1.04 -0.26 4.30
CA LEU A 57 0.93 1.17 4.00
C LEU A 57 0.41 1.40 2.58
N VAL A 58 1.03 0.77 1.58
CA VAL A 58 0.60 0.91 0.18
C VAL A 58 -0.80 0.33 -0.05
N ASN A 59 -1.10 -0.85 0.49
CA ASN A 59 -2.41 -1.48 0.39
C ASN A 59 -3.52 -0.58 0.98
N PHE A 60 -3.24 0.06 2.12
CA PHE A 60 -4.13 1.04 2.73
C PHE A 60 -4.36 2.25 1.83
N HIS A 61 -3.29 2.84 1.27
CA HIS A 61 -3.42 3.96 0.35
C HIS A 61 -4.16 3.61 -0.96
N ILE A 62 -4.04 2.37 -1.46
CA ILE A 62 -4.84 1.88 -2.60
C ILE A 62 -6.31 1.80 -2.22
N ALA A 63 -6.64 1.20 -1.08
CA ALA A 63 -8.02 1.12 -0.59
C ALA A 63 -8.62 2.53 -0.39
N LEU A 64 -7.83 3.46 0.18
CA LEU A 64 -8.22 4.85 0.31
C LEU A 64 -8.44 5.54 -1.04
N SER A 65 -7.60 5.28 -2.05
CA SER A 65 -7.76 5.89 -3.38
C SER A 65 -9.05 5.46 -4.09
N LYS A 66 -9.60 4.28 -3.74
CA LYS A 66 -10.90 3.78 -4.20
C LYS A 66 -12.06 4.41 -3.43
N SER A 67 -11.82 4.87 -2.20
CA SER A 67 -12.80 5.53 -1.34
C SER A 67 -12.79 7.04 -1.59
N LYS A 68 -13.95 7.66 -1.81
CA LYS A 68 -14.07 9.12 -2.05
C LYS A 68 -13.67 9.99 -0.84
N VAL A 69 -13.29 9.37 0.28
CA VAL A 69 -13.10 9.99 1.61
C VAL A 69 -11.76 10.71 1.74
N PHE A 70 -10.70 10.33 1.00
CA PHE A 70 -9.34 10.88 1.20
C PHE A 70 -8.86 11.78 0.05
N LYS A 71 -9.61 12.85 -0.27
CA LYS A 71 -9.23 13.87 -1.27
C LYS A 71 -8.09 14.80 -0.81
N ASP A 72 -7.73 14.76 0.46
CA ASP A 72 -6.74 15.67 1.07
C ASP A 72 -5.31 15.13 1.08
N CYS A 73 -5.10 13.85 0.77
CA CYS A 73 -3.77 13.31 0.52
C CYS A 73 -3.31 13.74 -0.87
N ARG A 74 -2.61 14.89 -0.91
CA ARG A 74 -1.95 15.38 -2.12
C ARG A 74 -0.44 15.28 -1.94
N TRP A 75 0.24 14.70 -2.93
CA TRP A 75 1.69 14.71 -2.92
C TRP A 75 2.20 16.11 -3.26
N LEU A 76 3.24 16.57 -2.56
CA LEU A 76 4.01 17.71 -3.03
C LEU A 76 4.83 17.30 -4.26
N GLU A 77 4.60 18.01 -5.36
CA GLU A 77 5.45 17.92 -6.53
C GLU A 77 6.77 18.67 -6.32
N LYS A 78 7.82 18.31 -7.06
CA LYS A 78 9.10 19.04 -7.08
C LYS A 78 8.95 20.52 -7.49
N SER A 79 7.86 20.87 -8.17
CA SER A 79 7.48 22.23 -8.56
C SER A 79 6.89 23.07 -7.41
N GLY A 80 6.59 22.45 -6.25
CA GLY A 80 5.88 23.08 -5.14
C GLY A 80 4.35 23.06 -5.26
N SER A 81 3.79 22.61 -6.39
CA SER A 81 2.33 22.53 -6.58
C SER A 81 1.74 21.33 -5.81
N ARG A 82 0.68 21.60 -5.02
CA ARG A 82 -0.04 20.62 -4.18
C ARG A 82 -1.32 20.12 -4.85
N ASP A 83 -1.24 19.68 -6.09
CA ASP A 83 -2.44 19.39 -6.88
C ASP A 83 -2.59 17.95 -7.34
N MET A 84 -1.68 17.05 -6.97
CA MET A 84 -1.77 15.67 -7.44
C MET A 84 -2.35 14.72 -6.38
N PRO A 85 -3.63 14.31 -6.51
CA PRO A 85 -4.20 13.25 -5.68
C PRO A 85 -3.40 11.94 -5.84
N VAL A 86 -3.21 11.24 -4.73
CA VAL A 86 -2.48 9.97 -4.67
C VAL A 86 -3.32 8.84 -5.27
N TYR A 87 -3.23 8.60 -6.58
CA TYR A 87 -3.85 7.43 -7.20
C TYR A 87 -2.85 6.27 -7.33
N LEU A 88 -2.88 5.37 -6.35
CA LEU A 88 -2.17 4.10 -6.44
C LEU A 88 -3.11 3.07 -7.05
N THR A 89 -2.81 2.66 -8.29
CA THR A 89 -3.63 1.71 -9.02
C THR A 89 -3.09 0.29 -8.91
N GLN A 90 -1.98 0.02 -9.59
CA GLN A 90 -1.41 -1.31 -9.71
C GLN A 90 0.12 -1.30 -9.48
N PRO A 91 0.64 -2.28 -8.71
CA PRO A 91 2.07 -2.46 -8.55
C PRO A 91 2.68 -2.98 -9.86
N ARG A 92 3.85 -2.43 -10.22
CA ARG A 92 4.69 -3.02 -11.26
C ARG A 92 5.62 -4.03 -10.61
N ARG A 93 5.47 -5.30 -10.98
CA ARG A 93 6.27 -6.40 -10.45
C ARG A 93 7.46 -6.67 -11.37
N ASN A 94 8.60 -7.06 -10.79
CA ASN A 94 9.79 -7.41 -11.56
C ASN A 94 9.66 -8.80 -12.22
N GLN A 95 8.87 -9.68 -11.64
CA GLN A 95 8.65 -11.04 -12.09
C GLN A 95 7.16 -11.37 -12.08
N VAL A 96 6.78 -12.35 -12.90
CA VAL A 96 5.43 -12.91 -12.87
C VAL A 96 5.26 -13.66 -11.55
N PRO A 97 4.23 -13.36 -10.75
CA PRO A 97 3.98 -14.07 -9.50
C PRO A 97 3.59 -15.52 -9.76
N SER A 98 3.83 -16.39 -8.77
CA SER A 98 3.31 -17.75 -8.81
C SER A 98 1.78 -17.76 -8.83
N LEU A 99 1.21 -18.80 -9.42
CA LEU A 99 -0.24 -19.03 -9.40
C LEU A 99 -0.78 -19.05 -7.96
N GLN A 100 -0.04 -19.68 -7.04
CA GLN A 100 -0.39 -19.72 -5.61
C GLN A 100 -0.54 -18.30 -5.02
N HIS A 101 0.37 -17.38 -5.34
CA HIS A 101 0.29 -16.00 -4.88
C HIS A 101 -0.87 -15.26 -5.54
N LEU A 102 -1.11 -15.46 -6.85
CA LEU A 102 -2.26 -14.87 -7.54
C LEU A 102 -3.58 -15.32 -6.92
N CYS A 103 -3.72 -16.61 -6.60
CA CYS A 103 -4.88 -17.13 -5.88
C CYS A 103 -5.03 -16.48 -4.49
N ARG A 104 -3.93 -16.32 -3.75
CA ARG A 104 -3.95 -15.62 -2.45
C ARG A 104 -4.48 -14.20 -2.57
N LEU A 105 -4.02 -13.42 -3.54
CA LEU A 105 -4.49 -12.05 -3.75
C LEU A 105 -5.98 -12.01 -4.08
N GLN A 106 -6.45 -12.92 -4.94
CA GLN A 106 -7.86 -13.00 -5.32
C GLN A 106 -8.75 -13.36 -4.12
N VAL A 107 -8.31 -14.33 -3.31
CA VAL A 107 -9.01 -14.70 -2.07
C VAL A 107 -9.06 -13.51 -1.13
N ASN A 108 -7.92 -12.91 -0.80
CA ASN A 108 -7.85 -11.76 0.10
C ASN A 108 -8.73 -10.60 -0.36
N SER A 109 -8.73 -10.28 -1.66
CA SER A 109 -9.59 -9.23 -2.23
C SER A 109 -11.09 -9.52 -2.06
N SER A 110 -11.48 -10.80 -2.04
CA SER A 110 -12.87 -11.24 -1.88
C SER A 110 -13.32 -11.28 -0.42
N LEU A 111 -12.37 -11.32 0.52
CA LEU A 111 -12.61 -11.31 1.97
C LEU A 111 -12.64 -9.88 2.55
N THR A 112 -11.96 -8.91 1.92
CA THR A 112 -11.91 -7.50 2.35
C THR A 112 -13.21 -6.70 2.18
N ASP A 113 -14.33 -7.35 1.86
CA ASP A 113 -15.60 -6.66 1.68
C ASP A 113 -16.17 -6.21 3.04
N LEU A 114 -16.25 -4.88 3.22
CA LEU A 114 -16.54 -4.19 4.49
C LEU A 114 -17.90 -4.54 5.12
N HIS A 115 -18.78 -5.22 4.39
CA HIS A 115 -20.14 -5.54 4.83
C HIS A 115 -20.26 -6.88 5.59
N PHE A 116 -19.23 -7.74 5.55
CA PHE A 116 -19.29 -9.05 6.21
C PHE A 116 -17.97 -9.41 6.93
N PRO A 117 -17.82 -9.05 8.22
CA PRO A 117 -16.70 -9.48 9.07
C PRO A 117 -16.64 -11.02 9.28
N GLU A 118 -17.65 -11.75 8.83
CA GLU A 118 -17.75 -13.21 8.88
C GLU A 118 -16.82 -13.96 7.92
N ARG A 119 -16.12 -13.26 7.01
CA ARG A 119 -15.21 -13.83 6.01
C ARG A 119 -13.74 -13.80 6.45
N SER A 120 -13.45 -14.13 7.70
CA SER A 120 -12.06 -14.34 8.13
C SER A 120 -11.46 -15.58 7.43
N THR A 121 -10.20 -15.51 7.00
CA THR A 121 -9.43 -16.63 6.42
C THR A 121 -9.54 -17.92 7.25
N ARG A 122 -9.75 -17.78 8.56
CA ARG A 122 -9.92 -18.88 9.52
C ARG A 122 -11.16 -19.73 9.30
N ARG A 123 -12.24 -19.15 8.78
CA ARG A 123 -13.53 -19.83 8.53
C ARG A 123 -13.57 -20.55 7.18
N LEU A 124 -12.57 -20.35 6.32
CA LEU A 124 -12.49 -21.07 5.05
C LEU A 124 -12.27 -22.58 5.30
N PRO A 125 -12.91 -23.47 4.52
CA PRO A 125 -12.72 -24.92 4.59
C PRO A 125 -11.40 -25.32 3.93
N LEU A 126 -10.29 -24.76 4.42
CA LEU A 126 -8.93 -24.97 3.91
C LEU A 126 -8.05 -25.65 4.97
N PRO A 127 -7.04 -26.43 4.55
CA PRO A 127 -5.99 -26.93 5.42
C PRO A 127 -5.26 -25.80 6.16
N THR A 128 -4.76 -26.09 7.35
CA THR A 128 -4.06 -25.11 8.20
C THR A 128 -2.87 -24.45 7.50
N SER A 129 -2.10 -25.20 6.72
CA SER A 129 -0.97 -24.67 5.94
C SER A 129 -1.39 -23.60 4.93
N MET A 130 -2.55 -23.77 4.28
CA MET A 130 -3.10 -22.77 3.36
C MET A 130 -3.62 -21.55 4.11
N LYS A 131 -4.22 -21.73 5.30
CA LYS A 131 -4.64 -20.60 6.14
C LYS A 131 -3.45 -19.75 6.57
N THR A 132 -2.38 -20.39 7.05
CA THR A 132 -1.12 -19.69 7.40
C THR A 132 -0.56 -18.94 6.19
N TYR A 133 -0.52 -19.57 5.01
CA TYR A 133 -0.05 -18.91 3.79
C TYR A 133 -0.87 -17.66 3.39
N LEU A 134 -2.18 -17.66 3.65
CA LEU A 134 -3.04 -16.49 3.45
C LEU A 134 -2.79 -15.41 4.52
N GLU A 135 -2.65 -15.82 5.79
CA GLU A 135 -2.39 -14.93 6.93
C GLU A 135 -1.01 -14.26 6.86
N ASP A 136 0.01 -14.91 6.30
CA ASP A 136 1.36 -14.37 6.10
C ASP A 136 1.39 -13.14 5.17
N TYR A 137 0.34 -12.96 4.36
CA TYR A 137 0.22 -11.82 3.45
C TYR A 137 -1.26 -11.44 3.30
N PRO A 138 -1.84 -10.68 4.24
CA PRO A 138 -3.25 -10.33 4.27
C PRO A 138 -3.55 -9.08 3.41
N TYR A 139 -2.86 -8.95 2.26
CA TYR A 139 -2.98 -7.80 1.37
C TYR A 139 -3.56 -8.20 0.01
N THR A 140 -4.05 -7.21 -0.72
CA THR A 140 -4.73 -7.38 -2.02
C THR A 140 -3.83 -7.09 -3.22
N ILE A 141 -2.57 -6.71 -2.98
CA ILE A 141 -1.62 -6.20 -3.99
C ILE A 141 -0.33 -6.98 -4.05
#